data_AF-A0AAN4HH26-F1
#
_entry.id   AF-A0AAN4HH26-F1
#
_cell.length_a   1.000
_cell.length_b   1.000
_cell.length_c   1.000
_cell.angle_alpha   90.00
_cell.angle_beta   90.00
_cell.angle_gamma   90.00
#
_symmetry.space_group_name_H-M   'P 1'
#
loop_
_entity.id
_entity.type
_entity.pdbx_description
1 polymer ?
#
loop_
_entity_poly.entity_id
_entity_poly.type
_entity_poly.pdbx_seq_one_letter_code
_entity_poly.pdbx_strand_id
1 'polypeptide(L)'
;MKGALNVKGDIEVEELSLTGGLESDGLLNAENIEISLRYEGSKVREIGGKKITVRKKARFIPFTNHAGSLQTSIIEGDEIYLEHTIAEVIRGNNVTIGPGCEISVVEYHTSFNQKGNAVVKEHKQI
;
A
#
# COMPACT_ATOMS: atom_id res chain seq x y z
N MET A 1 9.94 -7.45 10.08
CA MET A 1 9.27 -8.66 10.64
C MET A 1 8.84 -9.61 9.52
N LYS A 2 8.82 -10.93 9.73
CA LYS A 2 8.24 -11.92 8.80
C LYS A 2 7.10 -12.66 9.50
N GLY A 3 5.91 -12.69 8.94
CA GLY A 3 4.73 -13.29 9.56
C GLY A 3 3.48 -12.41 9.41
N ALA A 4 2.47 -12.65 10.24
CA ALA A 4 1.29 -11.80 10.32
C ALA A 4 1.39 -10.87 11.55
N LEU A 5 0.99 -9.61 11.39
CA LEU A 5 0.86 -8.64 12.47
C LEU A 5 -0.61 -8.22 12.54
N ASN A 6 -1.25 -8.39 13.70
CA ASN A 6 -2.62 -7.95 13.95
C ASN A 6 -2.62 -6.99 15.15
N VAL A 7 -3.12 -5.77 14.95
CA VAL A 7 -3.17 -4.70 15.94
C VAL A 7 -4.56 -4.08 15.94
N LYS A 8 -5.23 -4.03 17.09
CA LYS A 8 -6.61 -3.51 17.18
C LYS A 8 -6.73 -1.97 17.10
N GLY A 9 -5.62 -1.26 17.17
CA GLY A 9 -5.58 0.20 17.15
C GLY A 9 -4.45 0.70 16.26
N ASP A 10 -3.95 1.88 16.58
CA ASP A 10 -2.94 2.54 15.78
C ASP A 10 -1.56 1.88 15.94
N ILE A 11 -0.77 1.94 14.87
CA ILE A 11 0.63 1.55 14.84
C ILE A 11 1.43 2.82 14.58
N GLU A 12 2.20 3.25 15.57
CA GLU A 12 3.08 4.42 15.44
C GLU A 12 4.52 4.00 15.72
N VAL A 13 5.37 4.08 14.70
CA VAL A 13 6.79 3.69 14.75
C VAL A 13 7.58 4.61 13.82
N GLU A 14 8.90 4.72 13.97
CA GLU A 14 9.73 5.49 13.02
C GLU A 14 9.86 4.74 11.67
N GLU A 15 10.07 3.43 11.74
CA GLU A 15 10.37 2.56 10.62
C GLU A 15 9.52 1.29 10.67
N LEU A 16 8.81 0.98 9.59
CA LEU A 16 8.08 -0.29 9.45
C LEU A 16 8.58 -1.08 8.24
N SER A 17 9.15 -2.26 8.49
CA SER A 17 9.46 -3.25 7.43
C SER A 17 8.77 -4.58 7.72
N LEU A 18 7.83 -4.99 6.87
CA LEU A 18 7.02 -6.19 7.03
C LEU A 18 7.07 -7.06 5.78
N THR A 19 7.21 -8.37 5.96
CA THR A 19 6.96 -9.36 4.92
C THR A 19 5.90 -10.35 5.38
N GLY A 20 4.71 -10.32 4.78
CA GLY A 20 3.58 -11.13 5.22
C GLY A 20 2.26 -10.37 5.16
N GLY A 21 1.43 -10.57 6.18
CA GLY A 21 0.13 -9.93 6.32
C GLY A 21 0.11 -8.89 7.44
N LEU A 22 -0.66 -7.83 7.26
CA LEU A 22 -0.90 -6.78 8.24
C LEU A 22 -2.39 -6.56 8.41
N GLU A 23 -2.88 -6.57 9.65
CA GLU A 23 -4.25 -6.21 9.98
C GLU A 23 -4.27 -5.13 11.07
N SER A 24 -4.89 -3.99 10.78
CA SER A 24 -5.19 -2.94 11.75
C SER A 24 -6.48 -2.21 11.38
N ASP A 25 -7.34 -1.99 12.38
CA ASP A 25 -8.54 -1.15 12.24
C ASP A 25 -8.22 0.35 12.42
N GLY A 26 -6.97 0.70 12.73
CA GLY A 26 -6.49 2.05 13.03
C GLY A 26 -5.61 2.66 11.94
N LEU A 27 -4.85 3.68 12.34
CA LEU A 27 -3.83 4.33 11.54
C LEU A 27 -2.50 3.59 11.67
N LEU A 28 -1.86 3.29 10.55
CA LEU A 28 -0.43 3.00 10.48
C LEU A 28 0.31 4.29 10.15
N ASN A 29 1.11 4.82 11.09
CA ASN A 29 1.94 5.99 10.90
C ASN A 29 3.43 5.65 11.09
N ALA A 30 4.27 5.97 10.10
CA ALA A 30 5.72 5.89 10.21
C ALA A 30 6.45 6.80 9.22
N GLU A 31 7.73 7.12 9.44
CA GLU A 31 8.49 7.90 8.45
C GLU A 31 8.68 7.07 7.17
N ASN A 32 9.14 5.82 7.30
CA ASN A 32 9.33 4.91 6.19
C ASN A 32 8.55 3.59 6.40
N ILE A 33 7.75 3.22 5.40
CA ILE A 33 6.93 2.01 5.39
C ILE A 33 7.32 1.14 4.19
N GLU A 34 7.76 -0.08 4.46
CA GLU A 34 8.02 -1.11 3.46
C GLU A 34 7.21 -2.38 3.77
N ILE A 35 6.25 -2.70 2.89
CA ILE A 35 5.41 -3.88 3.00
C ILE A 35 5.64 -4.78 1.78
N SER A 36 6.13 -6.00 2.05
CA SER A 36 6.24 -7.09 1.07
C SER A 36 5.10 -8.09 1.28
N LEU A 37 4.03 -7.96 0.50
CA LEU A 37 2.82 -8.79 0.63
C LEU A 37 3.11 -10.28 0.37
N ARG A 38 2.62 -11.17 1.25
CA ARG A 38 2.64 -12.63 1.06
C ARG A 38 1.39 -13.31 1.63
N TYR A 39 0.99 -14.40 0.96
CA TYR A 39 -0.04 -15.38 1.36
C TYR A 39 -1.46 -14.81 1.51
N GLU A 40 -1.72 -14.05 2.56
CA GLU A 40 -3.06 -13.57 2.95
C GLU A 40 -3.25 -12.08 2.64
N GLY A 41 -4.50 -11.65 2.59
CA GLY A 41 -4.84 -10.23 2.48
C GLY A 41 -4.37 -9.46 3.71
N SER A 42 -4.01 -8.20 3.49
CA SER A 42 -3.70 -7.22 4.53
C SER A 42 -4.77 -6.13 4.50
N LYS A 43 -5.11 -5.61 5.67
CA LYS A 43 -6.09 -4.55 5.84
C LYS A 43 -5.59 -3.55 6.86
N VAL A 44 -5.52 -2.28 6.47
CA VAL A 44 -5.21 -1.16 7.38
C VAL A 44 -6.20 -0.07 7.05
N ARG A 45 -6.85 0.57 8.03
CA ARG A 45 -7.86 1.60 7.74
C ARG A 45 -7.23 2.81 7.04
N GLU A 46 -6.14 3.33 7.61
CA GLU A 46 -5.41 4.50 7.11
C GLU A 46 -3.90 4.29 7.21
N ILE A 47 -3.15 4.78 6.22
CA ILE A 47 -1.70 4.71 6.22
C ILE A 47 -1.12 6.11 5.98
N GLY A 48 -0.31 6.58 6.91
CA GLY A 48 0.43 7.85 6.82
C GLY A 48 1.93 7.60 6.88
N GLY A 49 2.70 8.30 6.04
CA GLY A 49 4.15 8.28 6.15
C GLY A 49 4.85 9.07 5.07
N LYS A 50 6.14 9.35 5.26
CA LYS A 50 6.92 10.13 4.28
C LYS A 50 7.21 9.30 3.03
N LYS A 51 7.63 8.05 3.21
CA LYS A 51 7.89 7.12 2.12
C LYS A 51 7.14 5.81 2.35
N ILE A 52 6.28 5.46 1.41
CA ILE A 52 5.41 4.28 1.49
C ILE A 52 5.68 3.40 0.28
N THR A 53 6.14 2.18 0.52
CA THR A 53 6.41 1.19 -0.52
C THR A 53 5.69 -0.11 -0.20
N VAL A 54 4.67 -0.43 -0.98
CA VAL A 54 3.99 -1.72 -0.95
C VAL A 54 4.36 -2.49 -2.22
N ARG A 55 4.94 -3.68 -2.05
CA ARG A 55 5.36 -4.54 -3.15
C ARG A 55 4.75 -5.92 -3.01
N LYS A 56 4.43 -6.52 -4.14
CA LYS A 56 4.20 -7.96 -4.20
C LYS A 56 5.51 -8.67 -4.43
N LYS A 57 5.87 -9.58 -3.52
CA LYS A 57 7.04 -10.42 -3.74
C LYS A 57 6.72 -11.47 -4.81
N ALA A 58 7.50 -11.51 -5.89
CA ALA A 58 7.39 -12.52 -6.93
C ALA A 58 7.53 -13.93 -6.31
N ARG A 59 6.64 -14.85 -6.70
CA ARG A 59 6.76 -16.28 -6.33
C ARG A 59 7.52 -17.03 -7.42
N PHE A 60 8.41 -17.93 -6.99
CA PHE A 60 9.07 -18.89 -7.85
C PHE A 60 8.17 -20.09 -8.23
N ILE A 61 6.93 -20.17 -7.72
CA ILE A 61 6.01 -21.30 -7.95
C ILE A 61 4.81 -20.83 -8.80
N PRO A 62 4.65 -21.33 -10.04
CA PRO A 62 3.73 -20.79 -11.05
C PRO A 62 2.22 -21.10 -10.86
N PHE A 63 1.79 -21.71 -9.74
CA PHE A 63 0.43 -22.27 -9.62
C PHE A 63 -0.39 -21.81 -8.40
N THR A 64 -0.02 -20.71 -7.74
CA THR A 64 -0.81 -20.17 -6.61
C THR A 64 -1.27 -18.74 -6.85
N ASN A 65 -2.55 -18.58 -7.23
CA ASN A 65 -3.18 -17.28 -7.53
C ASN A 65 -3.56 -16.45 -6.29
N HIS A 66 -3.35 -16.97 -5.07
CA HIS A 66 -3.67 -16.26 -3.82
C HIS A 66 -2.55 -15.30 -3.44
N ALA A 67 -2.37 -14.23 -4.22
CA ALA A 67 -1.47 -13.15 -3.82
C ALA A 67 -2.20 -12.29 -2.78
N GLY A 68 -1.57 -12.07 -1.62
CA GLY A 68 -2.06 -11.09 -0.67
C GLY A 68 -2.19 -9.73 -1.33
N SER A 69 -3.30 -9.05 -1.08
CA SER A 69 -3.52 -7.65 -1.42
C SER A 69 -3.50 -6.80 -0.16
N LEU A 70 -3.27 -5.51 -0.30
CA LEU A 70 -3.53 -4.54 0.78
C LEU A 70 -4.86 -3.84 0.50
N GLN A 71 -5.74 -3.78 1.49
CA GLN A 71 -6.95 -2.96 1.48
C GLN A 71 -6.80 -1.81 2.47
N THR A 72 -7.10 -0.59 2.03
CA THR A 72 -7.09 0.61 2.88
C THR A 72 -8.06 1.66 2.36
N SER A 73 -8.57 2.53 3.23
CA SER A 73 -9.40 3.65 2.77
C SER A 73 -8.51 4.80 2.28
N ILE A 74 -7.47 5.17 3.03
CA ILE A 74 -6.61 6.31 2.71
C ILE A 74 -5.13 5.92 2.82
N ILE A 75 -4.32 6.39 1.86
CA ILE A 75 -2.86 6.44 1.98
C ILE A 75 -2.40 7.87 1.74
N GLU A 76 -1.62 8.44 2.66
CA GLU A 76 -1.05 9.78 2.55
C GLU A 76 0.46 9.77 2.76
N GLY A 77 1.21 10.40 1.86
CA GLY A 77 2.67 10.49 1.96
C GLY A 77 3.38 11.21 0.83
N ASP A 78 4.67 11.51 1.00
CA ASP A 78 5.43 12.25 -0.02
C ASP A 78 5.80 11.37 -1.22
N GLU A 79 6.36 10.19 -0.95
CA GLU A 79 6.84 9.23 -1.95
C GLU A 79 6.08 7.91 -1.82
N ILE A 80 5.17 7.64 -2.77
CA ILE A 80 4.27 6.49 -2.71
C ILE A 80 4.52 5.54 -3.88
N TYR A 81 4.79 4.27 -3.58
CA TYR A 81 4.82 3.17 -4.55
C TYR A 81 3.93 2.04 -4.08
N LEU A 82 2.94 1.65 -4.89
CA LEU A 82 1.98 0.61 -4.53
C LEU A 82 1.91 -0.48 -5.59
N GLU A 83 1.79 -1.74 -5.16
CA GLU A 83 1.40 -2.89 -5.96
C GLU A 83 0.32 -3.66 -5.21
N HIS A 84 -0.59 -4.32 -5.93
CA HIS A 84 -1.61 -5.18 -5.33
C HIS A 84 -2.40 -4.52 -4.18
N THR A 85 -2.71 -3.24 -4.34
CA THR A 85 -3.39 -2.42 -3.32
C THR A 85 -4.75 -1.95 -3.83
N ILE A 86 -5.78 -2.16 -3.02
CA ILE A 86 -7.13 -1.61 -3.22
C ILE A 86 -7.28 -0.44 -2.26
N ALA A 87 -7.55 0.76 -2.79
CA ALA A 87 -7.73 1.95 -1.97
C ALA A 87 -8.79 2.92 -2.47
N GLU A 88 -9.42 3.66 -1.56
CA GLU A 88 -10.37 4.71 -1.93
C GLU A 88 -9.64 5.97 -2.36
N VAL A 89 -8.72 6.48 -1.53
CA VAL A 89 -8.00 7.73 -1.80
C VAL A 89 -6.50 7.58 -1.54
N ILE A 90 -5.69 8.06 -2.48
CA ILE A 90 -4.23 8.21 -2.33
C ILE A 90 -3.89 9.69 -2.45
N ARG A 91 -3.09 10.22 -1.51
CA ARG A 91 -2.61 11.60 -1.49
C ARG A 91 -1.10 11.65 -1.39
N GLY A 92 -0.42 12.35 -2.30
CA GLY A 92 1.02 12.50 -2.15
C GLY A 92 1.74 13.41 -3.14
N ASN A 93 3.04 13.60 -2.97
CA ASN A 93 3.82 14.42 -3.89
C ASN A 93 4.15 13.64 -5.16
N ASN A 94 4.78 12.48 -5.00
CA ASN A 94 5.19 11.58 -6.07
C ASN A 94 4.52 10.22 -5.88
N VAL A 95 3.56 9.91 -6.75
CA VAL A 95 2.73 8.71 -6.62
C VAL A 95 2.95 7.78 -7.81
N THR A 96 3.37 6.54 -7.52
CA THR A 96 3.46 5.45 -8.50
C THR A 96 2.48 4.33 -8.14
N ILE A 97 1.50 4.10 -9.01
CA ILE A 97 0.55 3.01 -8.89
C ILE A 97 0.95 1.88 -9.84
N GLY A 98 1.44 0.79 -9.28
CA GLY A 98 1.93 -0.39 -9.96
C GLY A 98 0.88 -1.49 -10.18
N PRO A 99 1.29 -2.63 -10.76
CA PRO A 99 0.40 -3.71 -11.15
C PRO A 99 -0.50 -4.25 -10.03
N GLY A 100 -1.72 -4.64 -10.40
CA GLY A 100 -2.70 -5.23 -9.50
C GLY A 100 -3.35 -4.26 -8.52
N CYS A 101 -3.13 -2.94 -8.66
CA CYS A 101 -3.82 -1.94 -7.86
C CYS A 101 -5.19 -1.58 -8.44
N GLU A 102 -6.14 -1.28 -7.54
CA GLU A 102 -7.46 -0.73 -7.86
C GLU A 102 -7.71 0.48 -6.95
N ILE A 103 -7.62 1.68 -7.50
CA ILE A 103 -7.67 2.94 -6.75
C ILE A 103 -8.85 3.79 -7.23
N SER A 104 -9.64 4.33 -6.30
CA SER A 104 -10.75 5.21 -6.70
C SER A 104 -10.25 6.62 -7.07
N VAL A 105 -9.49 7.30 -6.19
CA VAL A 105 -8.97 8.65 -6.46
C VAL A 105 -7.49 8.74 -6.10
N VAL A 106 -6.69 9.35 -6.98
CA VAL A 106 -5.31 9.77 -6.69
C VAL A 106 -5.21 11.29 -6.77
N GLU A 107 -4.84 11.93 -5.67
CA GLU A 107 -4.56 13.36 -5.59
C GLU A 107 -3.05 13.54 -5.44
N TYR A 108 -2.41 14.30 -6.32
CA TYR A 108 -0.95 14.45 -6.31
C TYR A 108 -0.47 15.87 -6.55
N HIS A 109 0.69 16.24 -6.00
CA HIS A 109 1.28 17.57 -6.19
C HIS A 109 2.35 17.62 -7.29
N THR A 110 3.29 16.67 -7.30
CA THR A 110 4.48 16.71 -8.17
C THR A 110 4.37 15.78 -9.37
N SER A 111 4.14 14.48 -9.14
CA SER A 111 4.06 13.50 -10.23
C SER A 111 3.14 12.32 -9.94
N PHE A 112 2.51 11.83 -11.00
CA PHE A 112 1.71 10.61 -10.99
C PHE A 112 2.16 9.68 -12.11
N ASN A 113 2.41 8.41 -11.78
CA ASN A 113 2.81 7.38 -12.72
C ASN A 113 2.00 6.10 -12.50
N GLN A 114 1.25 5.69 -13.53
CA GLN A 114 0.50 4.44 -13.53
C GLN A 114 1.24 3.40 -14.38
N LYS A 115 1.41 2.18 -13.84
CA LYS A 115 2.17 1.09 -14.50
C LYS A 115 1.37 -0.20 -14.61
N GLY A 116 1.66 -0.95 -15.66
CA GLY A 116 1.11 -2.29 -15.88
C GLY A 116 -0.42 -2.26 -16.00
N ASN A 117 -1.08 -3.18 -15.30
CA ASN A 117 -2.53 -3.34 -15.31
C ASN A 117 -3.24 -2.66 -14.12
N ALA A 118 -2.61 -1.65 -13.51
CA ALA A 118 -3.25 -0.84 -12.48
C ALA A 118 -4.54 -0.20 -12.99
N VAL A 119 -5.57 -0.12 -12.15
CA VAL A 119 -6.82 0.58 -12.41
C VAL A 119 -6.91 1.77 -11.45
N VAL A 120 -7.02 2.98 -12.00
CA VAL A 120 -7.25 4.21 -11.25
C VAL A 120 -8.48 4.89 -11.86
N LYS A 121 -9.54 5.13 -11.07
CA LYS A 121 -10.79 5.68 -11.61
C LYS A 121 -10.67 7.19 -11.89
N GLU A 122 -10.04 7.93 -11.00
CA GLU A 122 -9.78 9.36 -11.14
C GLU A 122 -8.37 9.70 -10.64
N HIS A 123 -7.69 10.59 -11.34
CA HIS A 123 -6.45 11.21 -10.84
C HIS A 123 -6.49 12.71 -11.11
N LYS A 124 -6.03 13.51 -10.15
CA LYS A 124 -5.97 14.97 -10.29
C LYS A 124 -4.74 15.53 -9.60
N GLN A 125 -4.14 16.52 -10.25
CA GLN A 125 -3.07 17.30 -9.66
C GLN A 125 -3.68 18.43 -8.82
N ILE A 126 -3.24 18.60 -7.58
CA ILE A 126 -3.74 19.61 -6.63
C ILE A 126 -2.64 20.55 -6.14
#